data_AF-A0A7J7SSR2-F1
#
_entry.id   AF-A0A7J7SSR2-F1
#
_cell.length_a   1.000
_cell.length_b   1.000
_cell.length_c   1.000
_cell.angle_alpha   90.00
_cell.angle_beta   90.00
_cell.angle_gamma   90.00
#
_symmetry.space_group_name_H-M   'P 1'
#
loop_
_entity.id
_entity.type
_entity.pdbx_description
1 polymer ?
#
loop_
_entity_poly.entity_id
_entity_poly.type
_entity_poly.pdbx_seq_one_letter_code
_entity_poly.pdbx_strand_id
1 'polypeptide(L)'
;MKIYEEFISVQATQEVNLDSGTREQTRQNLLAPTATCFDEAQRKIFHLMEKDSYRRFLKSRFYLALADPSGGASEKQQGAKRPADGPSLAPGCA
;
A
#
# COMPACT_ATOMS: atom_id res chain seq x y z
N MET A 1 -16.83 3.43 14.02
CA MET A 1 -16.10 4.62 13.53
C MET A 1 -15.46 4.23 12.19
N LYS A 2 -15.98 4.71 11.05
CA LYS A 2 -15.67 4.14 9.73
C LYS A 2 -14.17 4.06 9.39
N ILE A 3 -13.42 5.13 9.64
CA ILE A 3 -11.97 5.18 9.33
C ILE A 3 -11.19 4.11 10.11
N TYR A 4 -11.55 3.86 11.37
CA TYR A 4 -10.85 2.87 12.18
C TYR A 4 -11.08 1.45 11.67
N GLU A 5 -12.32 1.10 11.35
CA GLU A 5 -12.71 -0.22 10.87
C GLU A 5 -12.14 -0.54 9.48
N GLU A 6 -12.06 0.47 8.62
CA GLU A 6 -11.64 0.29 7.22
C GLU A 6 -10.13 0.36 7.02
N PHE A 7 -9.39 1.11 7.87
CA PHE A 7 -7.97 1.39 7.66
C PHE A 7 -7.04 1.13 8.85
N ILE A 8 -7.52 1.15 10.11
CA ILE A 8 -6.62 1.14 11.29
C ILE A 8 -6.67 -0.20 12.06
N SER A 9 -7.83 -0.85 12.10
CA SER A 9 -8.02 -2.14 12.76
C SER A 9 -7.07 -3.19 12.16
N VAL A 10 -6.59 -4.14 12.99
CA VAL A 10 -5.82 -5.30 12.51
C VAL A 10 -6.63 -6.20 11.57
N GLN A 11 -7.95 -6.04 11.57
CA GLN A 11 -8.87 -6.79 10.72
C GLN A 11 -9.38 -5.95 9.54
N ALA A 12 -8.82 -4.75 9.35
CA ALA A 12 -9.23 -3.84 8.29
C ALA A 12 -8.89 -4.42 6.92
N THR A 13 -9.84 -4.38 5.99
CA THR A 13 -9.62 -4.84 4.60
C THR A 13 -8.60 -3.97 3.86
N GLN A 14 -8.46 -2.71 4.27
CA GLN A 14 -7.47 -1.76 3.75
C GLN A 14 -6.55 -1.27 4.88
N GLU A 15 -6.10 -2.18 5.74
CA GLU A 15 -5.18 -1.85 6.83
C GLU A 15 -3.95 -1.08 6.31
N VAL A 16 -3.72 0.11 6.86
CA VAL A 16 -2.52 0.89 6.57
C VAL A 16 -1.37 0.44 7.46
N ASN A 17 -0.14 0.49 6.94
CA ASN A 17 1.05 0.06 7.66
C ASN A 17 1.36 1.02 8.84
N LEU A 18 0.84 0.69 10.02
CA LEU A 18 1.01 1.43 11.27
C LEU A 18 1.63 0.55 12.34
N ASP A 19 2.56 1.14 13.11
CA ASP A 19 3.10 0.50 14.30
C ASP A 19 2.02 0.28 15.36
N SER A 20 2.23 -0.74 16.20
CA SER A 20 1.25 -1.15 17.22
C SER A 20 0.95 -0.05 18.23
N GLY A 21 1.94 0.78 18.59
CA GLY A 21 1.77 1.88 19.53
C GLY A 21 0.83 2.96 18.99
N THR A 22 1.06 3.41 17.76
CA THR A 22 0.20 4.41 17.10
C THR A 22 -1.24 3.91 16.93
N ARG A 23 -1.41 2.62 16.63
CA ARG A 23 -2.73 2.00 16.47
C ARG A 23 -3.51 1.95 17.77
N GLU A 24 -2.85 1.54 18.86
CA GLU A 24 -3.47 1.51 20.18
C GLU A 24 -3.81 2.92 20.66
N GLN A 25 -2.93 3.91 20.43
CA GLN A 25 -3.24 5.31 20.72
C GLN A 25 -4.49 5.78 19.96
N THR A 26 -4.60 5.43 18.68
CA THR A 26 -5.78 5.76 17.88
C THR A 26 -7.03 5.10 18.46
N ARG A 27 -6.94 3.82 18.89
CA ARG A 27 -8.06 3.11 19.53
C ARG A 27 -8.51 3.81 20.82
N GLN A 28 -7.58 4.28 21.64
CA GLN A 28 -7.88 5.00 22.88
C GLN A 28 -8.53 6.37 22.61
N ASN A 29 -8.04 7.10 21.60
CA ASN A 29 -8.63 8.38 21.19
C ASN A 29 -10.11 8.23 20.75
N LEU A 30 -10.52 7.04 20.30
CA LEU A 30 -11.90 6.78 19.89
C LEU A 30 -12.85 6.51 21.05
N LEU A 31 -12.36 6.39 22.29
CA LEU A 31 -13.22 6.34 23.47
C LEU A 31 -13.93 7.68 23.70
N ALA A 32 -13.30 8.79 23.30
CA ALA A 32 -13.88 10.13 23.32
C ALA A 32 -13.53 10.85 22.01
N PRO A 33 -14.28 10.61 20.91
CA PRO A 33 -13.89 11.07 19.59
C PRO A 33 -13.80 12.59 19.48
N THR A 34 -12.67 13.07 18.95
CA THR A 34 -12.42 14.47 18.58
C THR A 34 -11.98 14.54 17.12
N ALA A 35 -11.87 15.76 16.57
CA ALA A 35 -11.32 15.96 15.24
C ALA A 35 -9.85 15.49 15.09
N THR A 36 -9.14 15.28 16.20
CA THR A 36 -7.70 14.94 16.24
C THR A 36 -7.42 13.47 16.52
N CYS A 37 -8.44 12.60 16.54
CA CYS A 37 -8.27 11.17 16.88
C CYS A 37 -7.22 10.45 16.05
N PHE A 38 -7.03 10.87 14.79
CA PHE A 38 -6.18 10.20 13.81
C PHE A 38 -4.89 10.97 13.50
N ASP A 39 -4.60 12.09 14.18
CA ASP A 39 -3.48 12.96 13.82
C ASP A 39 -2.13 12.23 13.81
N GLU A 40 -1.89 11.39 14.82
CA GLU A 40 -0.67 10.59 14.91
C GLU A 40 -0.60 9.56 13.78
N ALA A 41 -1.67 8.78 13.58
CA ALA A 41 -1.75 7.77 12.54
C ALA A 41 -1.56 8.39 11.14
N GLN A 42 -2.25 9.49 10.86
CA GLN A 42 -2.12 10.22 9.61
C GLN A 42 -0.69 10.72 9.41
N ARG A 43 -0.04 11.24 10.45
CA ARG A 43 1.35 11.71 10.36
C ARG A 43 2.31 10.57 10.04
N LYS A 44 2.15 9.40 10.66
CA LYS A 44 2.98 8.21 10.38
C LYS A 44 2.82 7.75 8.94
N ILE A 45 1.58 7.63 8.45
CA ILE A 45 1.30 7.23 7.07
C ILE A 45 1.83 8.25 6.07
N PHE A 46 1.66 9.55 6.33
CA PHE A 46 2.20 10.60 5.47
C PHE A 46 3.72 10.48 5.32
N HIS A 47 4.46 10.33 6.43
CA HIS A 47 5.92 10.15 6.37
C HIS A 47 6.34 8.86 5.65
N LEU A 48 5.57 7.78 5.82
CA LEU A 48 5.82 6.54 5.11
C LEU A 48 5.65 6.72 3.60
N MET A 49 4.56 7.36 3.19
CA MET A 49 4.32 7.69 1.78
C MET A 49 5.40 8.61 1.23
N GLU A 50 5.80 9.65 1.96
CA GLU A 50 6.83 10.60 1.53
C GLU A 50 8.18 9.90 1.28
N LYS A 51 8.58 8.97 2.17
CA LYS A 51 9.88 8.29 2.10
C LYS A 51 9.97 7.21 1.02
N ASP A 52 8.85 6.57 0.67
CA ASP A 52 8.82 5.49 -0.32
C ASP A 52 7.97 5.85 -1.54
N SER A 53 6.65 5.85 -1.37
CA SER A 53 5.69 5.93 -2.47
C SER A 53 5.83 7.21 -3.28
N TYR A 54 6.03 8.35 -2.61
CA TYR A 54 6.22 9.65 -3.24
C TYR A 54 7.52 9.72 -4.06
N ARG A 55 8.63 9.21 -3.52
CA ARG A 55 9.90 9.15 -4.26
C ARG A 55 9.80 8.28 -5.50
N ARG A 56 9.06 7.19 -5.43
CA ARG A 56 8.77 6.33 -6.59
C ARG A 56 7.83 7.01 -7.57
N PHE A 57 6.82 7.73 -7.08
CA PHE A 57 5.87 8.48 -7.90
C PHE A 57 6.57 9.54 -8.76
N LEU A 58 7.50 10.32 -8.20
CA LEU A 58 8.27 11.34 -8.93
C LEU A 58 9.11 10.78 -10.08
N LYS A 59 9.48 9.50 -10.02
CA LYS A 59 10.22 8.80 -11.09
C LYS A 59 9.32 7.99 -12.02
N SER A 60 8.03 7.88 -11.68
CA SER A 60 7.08 7.07 -12.43
C SER A 60 6.57 7.80 -13.66
N ARG A 61 6.08 7.04 -14.64
CA ARG A 61 5.41 7.60 -15.83
C ARG A 61 4.25 8.53 -15.49
N PHE A 62 3.58 8.32 -14.35
CA PHE A 62 2.44 9.14 -13.93
C PHE A 62 2.83 10.59 -13.72
N TYR A 63 3.98 10.82 -13.10
CA TYR A 63 4.50 12.17 -12.88
C TYR A 63 5.24 12.69 -14.12
N LEU A 64 6.12 11.86 -14.70
CA LEU A 64 6.98 12.30 -15.81
C LEU A 64 6.20 12.68 -17.08
N ALA A 65 5.10 11.99 -17.38
CA ALA A 65 4.25 12.34 -18.53
C ALA A 65 3.55 13.70 -18.37
N LEU A 66 3.37 14.18 -17.13
CA LEU A 66 2.82 15.51 -16.86
C LEU A 66 3.91 16.57 -16.80
N ALA A 67 5.10 16.20 -16.33
CA ALA A 67 6.23 17.10 -16.16
C ALA A 67 6.97 17.40 -17.47
N ASP A 68 6.90 16.50 -18.46
CA ASP A 68 7.48 16.68 -19.79
C ASP A 68 6.38 16.68 -20.86
N PRO A 69 5.85 17.85 -21.27
CA PRO A 69 4.81 17.95 -22.30
C PRO A 69 5.27 17.48 -23.69
N SER A 70 6.55 17.11 -23.86
CA SER A 70 7.16 16.65 -25.10
C SER A 70 7.69 15.20 -25.08
N GLY A 71 7.66 14.51 -23.94
CA GLY A 71 8.30 13.20 -23.73
C GLY A 71 7.34 12.03 -23.84
N GLY A 72 7.26 11.43 -25.03
CA GLY A 72 6.32 10.36 -25.39
C GLY A 72 6.34 9.13 -24.47
N ALA A 73 5.13 8.61 -24.23
CA ALA A 73 4.88 7.31 -23.64
C ALA A 73 5.55 6.20 -24.48
N SER A 74 6.75 5.77 -24.10
CA SER A 74 7.31 4.49 -24.52
C SER A 74 6.99 3.45 -23.47
N GLU A 75 5.85 2.82 -23.64
CA GLU A 75 5.37 1.74 -22.81
C GLU A 75 6.11 0.44 -23.19
N LYS A 76 7.16 0.07 -22.44
CA LYS A 76 7.63 -1.31 -22.40
C LYS A 76 7.09 -1.96 -21.12
N GLN A 77 5.95 -2.63 -21.25
CA GLN A 77 5.51 -3.63 -20.30
C GLN A 77 6.60 -4.70 -20.18
N GLN A 78 7.23 -4.78 -19.02
CA GLN A 78 8.09 -5.90 -18.68
C GLN A 78 7.16 -7.08 -18.38
N GLY A 79 6.94 -7.93 -19.39
CA GLY A 79 6.18 -9.16 -19.26
C GLY A 79 6.79 -10.06 -18.19
N ALA A 80 5.98 -10.42 -17.19
CA ALA A 80 6.29 -11.53 -16.30
C ALA A 80 6.25 -12.82 -17.14
N LYS A 81 7.42 -13.27 -17.59
CA LYS A 81 7.62 -14.58 -18.23
C LYS A 81 7.35 -15.65 -17.17
N ARG A 82 6.18 -16.28 -17.21
CA ARG A 82 5.95 -17.56 -16.51
C ARG A 82 6.78 -18.62 -17.21
N PRO A 83 7.66 -19.38 -16.54
CA PRO A 83 8.08 -20.65 -17.09
C PRO A 83 6.94 -21.64 -16.83
N ALA A 84 6.26 -22.05 -17.90
CA ALA A 84 5.68 -23.38 -17.95
C ALA A 84 6.84 -24.34 -18.12
N ASP A 85 6.82 -25.46 -17.39
CA ASP A 85 7.10 -26.80 -17.94
C ASP A 85 6.86 -27.83 -16.82
N GLY A 86 5.83 -28.67 -17.04
CA GLY A 86 5.79 -30.00 -16.43
C GLY A 86 6.70 -30.95 -17.20
N PRO A 87 6.91 -32.18 -16.71
CA PRO A 87 5.94 -33.19 -17.12
C PRO A 87 5.51 -34.17 -16.01
N SER A 88 4.29 -34.65 -16.25
CA SER A 88 3.60 -35.77 -15.59
C SER A 88 4.43 -37.06 -15.53
N LEU A 89 4.45 -37.70 -14.36
CA LEU A 89 4.62 -39.14 -14.18
C LEU A 89 3.84 -39.58 -12.93
N ALA A 90 2.65 -40.14 -13.15
CA ALA A 90 2.03 -41.14 -12.27
C ALA A 90 2.35 -42.55 -12.87
N PRO A 91 2.03 -43.70 -12.25
CA PRO A 91 1.34 -43.95 -10.97
C PRO A 91 2.05 -45.01 -10.07
N GLY A 92 1.48 -45.34 -8.92
CA GLY A 92 1.84 -46.57 -8.20
C GLY A 92 1.26 -46.69 -6.78
N CYS A 93 0.17 -47.46 -6.64
CA CYS A 93 -0.44 -47.88 -5.37
C CYS A 93 0.31 -49.06 -4.72
N ALA A 94 0.32 -49.11 -3.38
CA ALA A 94 -0.04 -50.25 -2.53
C ALA A 94 -0.20 -49.77 -1.09
#